data_AF-A0A2T5BKA5-F1
#
_entry.id   AF-A0A2T5BKA5-F1
#
_cell.length_a   1.000
_cell.length_b   1.000
_cell.length_c   1.000
_cell.angle_alpha   90.00
_cell.angle_beta   90.00
_cell.angle_gamma   90.00
#
_symmetry.space_group_name_H-M   'P 1'
#
loop_
_entity.id
_entity.type
_entity.pdbx_description
1 polymer ?
#
loop_
_entity_poly.entity_id
_entity_poly.type
_entity_poly.pdbx_seq_one_letter_code
_entity_poly.pdbx_strand_id
1 'polypeptide(L)'
;MRRTALAALSLSTALLPLSAANATADAPAKGTPTPEATATTVDAFARAANTLFTDRTTALVEKSSLSGRTASRTTGAVRLAAAAAKSEATALTTLHATRSRLADAGEAYTGSDTEVTVDSVQVRGRTATAQVTENSTLTYARIRGDEPATTAFVAHHELTFAAAPDGTWQLTGERLTDQGPRPLNEPVRTTAPAAPDAARPSDVIDAPRAAITYPAPARAKNLGAGAKYKYAAMAAYAEKYWKYYNSAYRQYGGDGGDCTNFLSQALYAGGWKQVTRSGSDYGTWYSKASGESLTWIGVNEWSWFTQTARRTTPLANAYQMDIGDVLQLDFDANGSKEHSMLTTYRSASGVPYLTYHSADTYRRSLTSLIAANPDAAYYAYRS
;
A
#
# COMPACT_ATOMS: atom_id res chain seq x y z
N MET A 1 -40.34 4.62 -5.01
CA MET A 1 -39.90 3.52 -5.90
C MET A 1 -38.55 3.00 -5.38
N ARG A 2 -38.50 1.68 -5.24
CA ARG A 2 -37.49 0.79 -4.61
C ARG A 2 -36.14 1.40 -4.20
N ARG A 3 -35.93 1.47 -2.88
CA ARG A 3 -34.62 1.56 -2.23
C ARG A 3 -33.90 0.23 -2.45
N THR A 4 -32.90 0.20 -3.32
CA THR A 4 -31.97 -0.93 -3.43
C THR A 4 -30.90 -0.77 -2.36
N ALA A 5 -30.92 -1.69 -1.39
CA ALA A 5 -29.90 -1.82 -0.37
C ALA A 5 -28.55 -2.13 -1.03
N LEU A 6 -27.51 -1.37 -0.68
CA LEU A 6 -26.15 -1.79 -0.94
C LEU A 6 -25.91 -3.07 -0.14
N ALA A 7 -25.72 -4.18 -0.86
CA ALA A 7 -25.16 -5.38 -0.28
C ALA A 7 -23.69 -5.08 0.02
N ALA A 8 -23.38 -4.85 1.30
CA ALA A 8 -22.01 -4.93 1.78
C ALA A 8 -21.53 -6.36 1.52
N LEU A 9 -20.70 -6.56 0.50
CA LEU A 9 -19.95 -7.78 0.35
C LEU A 9 -18.97 -7.84 1.52
N SER A 10 -19.38 -8.56 2.56
CA SER A 10 -18.50 -9.04 3.60
C SER A 10 -17.47 -9.95 2.92
N LEU A 11 -16.30 -9.42 2.62
CA LEU A 11 -15.11 -10.24 2.52
C LEU A 11 -15.04 -11.00 3.84
N SER A 12 -15.35 -12.29 3.77
CA SER A 12 -15.14 -13.21 4.86
C SER A 12 -13.64 -13.26 5.06
N THR A 13 -13.16 -12.40 5.95
CA THR A 13 -11.82 -12.44 6.49
C THR A 13 -11.72 -13.79 7.17
N ALA A 14 -11.08 -14.73 6.49
CA ALA A 14 -10.56 -15.91 7.14
C ALA A 14 -9.61 -15.39 8.22
N LEU A 15 -10.12 -15.37 9.45
CA LEU A 15 -9.32 -15.40 10.66
C LEU A 15 -8.13 -16.32 10.37
N LEU A 16 -6.93 -15.88 10.72
CA LEU A 16 -5.94 -16.88 11.07
C LEU A 16 -6.62 -17.75 12.14
N PRO A 17 -6.80 -19.06 11.94
CA PRO A 17 -6.74 -19.93 13.08
C PRO A 17 -5.27 -19.90 13.51
N LEU A 18 -4.87 -18.84 14.20
CA LEU A 18 -4.18 -19.13 15.44
C LEU A 18 -5.22 -19.92 16.18
N SER A 19 -5.08 -21.25 16.17
CA SER A 19 -5.74 -22.05 17.19
C SER A 19 -5.53 -21.25 18.46
N ALA A 20 -6.63 -20.82 19.08
CA ALA A 20 -6.68 -20.71 20.51
C ALA A 20 -6.38 -22.12 21.03
N ALA A 21 -5.13 -22.58 20.86
CA ALA A 21 -4.55 -23.54 21.75
C ALA A 21 -4.66 -22.79 23.06
N ASN A 22 -5.66 -23.21 23.84
CA ASN A 22 -5.90 -22.74 25.18
C ASN A 22 -4.54 -22.62 25.85
N ALA A 23 -3.99 -21.40 25.88
CA ALA A 23 -3.29 -20.97 27.06
C ALA A 23 -4.40 -21.08 28.10
N THR A 24 -4.40 -22.19 28.84
CA THR A 24 -5.08 -22.26 30.10
C THR A 24 -4.58 -21.05 30.85
N ALA A 25 -5.39 -19.99 30.80
CA ALA A 25 -5.19 -18.83 31.63
C ALA A 25 -5.38 -19.40 33.03
N ASP A 26 -4.26 -19.71 33.68
CA ASP A 26 -4.27 -19.83 35.13
C ASP A 26 -5.00 -18.59 35.63
N ALA A 27 -6.07 -18.82 36.39
CA ALA A 27 -6.84 -17.75 36.98
C ALA A 27 -5.85 -16.79 37.64
N PRO A 28 -5.92 -15.48 37.36
CA PRO A 28 -4.93 -14.54 37.85
C PRO A 28 -4.89 -14.67 39.38
N ALA A 29 -3.69 -14.87 39.92
CA ALA A 29 -3.49 -14.82 41.36
C ALA A 29 -4.12 -13.51 41.88
N LYS A 30 -5.00 -13.63 42.88
CA LYS A 30 -5.63 -12.47 43.53
C LYS A 30 -4.55 -11.43 43.86
N GLY A 31 -4.58 -10.28 43.19
CA GLY A 31 -3.71 -9.14 43.51
C GLY A 31 -2.65 -8.76 42.48
N THR A 32 -2.56 -9.38 41.29
CA THR A 32 -1.69 -8.84 40.23
C THR A 32 -2.31 -7.56 39.65
N PRO A 33 -1.66 -6.38 39.74
CA PRO A 33 -2.23 -5.14 39.23
C PRO A 33 -2.46 -5.23 37.71
N THR A 34 -3.61 -4.74 37.24
CA THR A 34 -3.84 -4.50 35.82
C THR A 34 -2.94 -3.34 35.38
N PRO A 35 -2.01 -3.54 34.43
CA PRO A 35 -1.16 -2.45 33.99
C PRO A 35 -1.99 -1.40 33.23
N GLU A 36 -1.91 -0.14 33.65
CA GLU A 36 -2.59 0.99 33.00
C GLU A 36 -1.77 1.51 31.81
N ALA A 37 -2.45 2.16 30.85
CA ALA A 37 -1.79 2.93 29.78
C ALA A 37 -1.22 4.24 30.34
N THR A 38 -0.09 4.15 31.01
CA THR A 38 0.71 5.31 31.40
C THR A 38 1.49 5.87 30.20
N ALA A 39 1.93 7.13 30.26
CA ALA A 39 2.81 7.71 29.24
C ALA A 39 4.05 6.84 28.98
N THR A 40 4.64 6.27 30.04
CA THR A 40 5.75 5.32 29.96
C THR A 40 5.43 4.06 29.15
N THR A 41 4.19 3.58 29.23
CA THR A 41 3.71 2.40 28.48
C THR A 41 3.55 2.73 27.01
N VAL A 42 2.96 3.89 26.70
CA VAL A 42 2.81 4.38 25.31
C VAL A 42 4.18 4.56 24.66
N ASP A 43 5.15 5.18 25.36
CA ASP A 43 6.52 5.34 24.88
C ASP A 43 7.22 3.99 24.63
N ALA A 44 6.93 2.99 25.48
CA ALA A 44 7.48 1.64 25.30
C ALA A 44 6.88 0.94 24.07
N PHE A 45 5.57 1.10 23.80
CA PHE A 45 4.92 0.61 22.58
C PHE A 45 5.48 1.31 21.34
N ALA A 46 5.67 2.62 21.39
CA ALA A 46 6.28 3.40 20.31
C ALA A 46 7.68 2.89 19.96
N ARG A 47 8.55 2.67 20.95
CA ARG A 47 9.90 2.13 20.74
C ARG A 47 9.88 0.71 20.17
N ALA A 48 8.97 -0.14 20.64
CA ALA A 48 8.83 -1.50 20.12
C ALA A 48 8.39 -1.49 18.64
N ALA A 49 7.41 -0.65 18.29
CA ALA A 49 6.95 -0.45 16.92
C ALA A 49 8.07 0.10 16.02
N ASN A 50 8.75 1.15 16.47
CA ASN A 50 9.86 1.76 15.73
C ASN A 50 10.97 0.76 15.45
N THR A 51 11.33 -0.07 16.44
CA THR A 51 12.34 -1.11 16.27
C THR A 51 11.90 -2.15 15.24
N LEU A 52 10.66 -2.63 15.35
CA LEU A 52 10.09 -3.62 14.42
C LEU A 52 10.18 -3.13 12.97
N PHE A 53 9.65 -1.94 12.70
CA PHE A 53 9.61 -1.41 11.33
C PHE A 53 10.99 -0.96 10.82
N THR A 54 11.85 -0.44 11.71
CA THR A 54 13.26 -0.15 11.35
C THR A 54 14.00 -1.41 10.93
N ASP A 55 13.85 -2.52 11.67
CA ASP A 55 14.49 -3.80 11.35
C ASP A 55 14.01 -4.31 9.98
N ARG A 56 12.70 -4.26 9.71
CA ARG A 56 12.11 -4.64 8.41
C ARG A 56 12.64 -3.79 7.26
N THR A 57 12.65 -2.46 7.40
CA THR A 57 13.13 -1.56 6.35
C THR A 57 14.64 -1.72 6.12
N THR A 58 15.42 -1.93 7.19
CA THR A 58 16.86 -2.18 7.12
C THR A 58 17.18 -3.51 6.41
N ALA A 59 16.33 -4.54 6.54
CA ALA A 59 16.52 -5.81 5.86
C ALA A 59 16.51 -5.70 4.31
N LEU A 60 15.91 -4.62 3.78
CA LEU A 60 15.93 -4.27 2.35
C LEU A 60 17.21 -3.55 1.91
N VAL A 61 18.06 -3.12 2.84
CA VAL A 61 19.29 -2.36 2.57
C VAL A 61 20.52 -3.23 2.82
N GLU A 62 20.62 -3.83 4.01
CA GLU A 62 21.80 -4.57 4.44
C GLU A 62 21.90 -5.93 3.74
N LYS A 63 23.09 -6.30 3.25
CA LYS A 63 23.34 -7.57 2.53
C LYS A 63 23.40 -8.79 3.47
N SER A 64 23.91 -8.60 4.68
CA SER A 64 23.97 -9.65 5.70
C SER A 64 22.58 -9.82 6.31
N SER A 65 22.04 -11.04 6.29
CA SER A 65 21.14 -11.42 7.38
C SER A 65 21.97 -11.31 8.65
N LEU A 66 21.67 -10.36 9.51
CA LEU A 66 22.34 -10.28 10.80
C LEU A 66 21.91 -11.49 11.62
N SER A 67 22.49 -12.66 11.35
CA SER A 67 22.39 -13.91 12.12
C SER A 67 22.96 -13.76 13.53
N GLY A 68 23.19 -12.53 14.00
CA GLY A 68 23.70 -12.15 15.31
C GLY A 68 23.04 -10.91 15.94
N ARG A 69 22.21 -10.14 15.20
CA ARG A 69 21.18 -9.33 15.86
C ARG A 69 20.03 -10.29 16.12
N THR A 70 20.09 -11.03 17.22
CA THR A 70 18.87 -11.61 17.80
C THR A 70 17.83 -10.52 17.82
N ALA A 71 16.84 -10.59 16.90
CA ALA A 71 15.72 -9.66 16.73
C ALA A 71 15.47 -8.97 18.06
N SER A 72 15.87 -7.71 18.18
CA SER A 72 16.20 -7.05 19.44
C SER A 72 15.31 -7.58 20.57
N ARG A 73 15.78 -8.62 21.28
CA ARG A 73 14.89 -9.42 22.15
C ARG A 73 14.46 -8.62 23.38
N THR A 74 14.94 -7.38 23.50
CA THR A 74 14.86 -6.53 24.66
C THR A 74 14.98 -5.05 24.27
N THR A 75 13.95 -4.46 23.67
CA THR A 75 13.84 -2.98 23.65
C THR A 75 13.05 -2.52 24.87
N GLY A 76 13.71 -2.49 26.02
CA GLY A 76 13.15 -1.94 27.26
C GLY A 76 12.00 -2.76 27.87
N ALA A 77 10.99 -2.06 28.40
CA ALA A 77 9.85 -2.62 29.14
C ALA A 77 8.87 -3.47 28.30
N VAL A 78 9.11 -3.60 26.98
CA VAL A 78 8.33 -4.43 26.06
C VAL A 78 9.22 -5.47 25.41
N ARG A 79 8.81 -6.74 25.45
CA ARG A 79 9.50 -7.85 24.78
C ARG A 79 8.65 -8.39 23.62
N LEU A 80 9.25 -8.99 22.61
CA LEU A 80 8.48 -9.80 21.67
C LEU A 80 8.05 -11.10 22.34
N ALA A 81 6.77 -11.45 22.25
CA ALA A 81 6.33 -12.79 22.61
C ALA A 81 7.02 -13.82 21.70
N ALA A 82 7.29 -15.04 22.20
CA ALA A 82 8.08 -16.03 21.46
C ALA A 82 7.50 -16.35 20.06
N ALA A 83 6.18 -16.43 19.94
CA ALA A 83 5.50 -16.61 18.66
C ALA A 83 5.69 -15.41 17.72
N ALA A 84 5.52 -14.18 18.23
CA ALA A 84 5.75 -12.96 17.47
C ALA A 84 7.21 -12.84 17.01
N ALA A 85 8.18 -13.18 17.87
CA ALA A 85 9.60 -13.20 17.51
C ALA A 85 9.90 -14.20 16.39
N LYS A 86 9.25 -15.38 16.38
CA LYS A 86 9.40 -16.37 15.29
C LYS A 86 8.79 -15.89 13.99
N SER A 87 7.60 -15.29 14.04
CA SER A 87 6.96 -14.66 12.89
C SER A 87 7.84 -13.55 12.32
N GLU A 88 8.45 -12.73 13.17
CA GLU A 88 9.32 -11.64 12.73
C GLU A 88 10.64 -12.14 12.14
N ALA A 89 11.25 -13.19 12.69
CA ALA A 89 12.41 -13.82 12.05
C ALA A 89 12.08 -14.33 10.63
N THR A 90 10.87 -14.84 10.43
CA THR A 90 10.38 -15.28 9.12
C THR A 90 10.14 -14.08 8.19
N ALA A 91 9.55 -13.00 8.72
CA ALA A 91 9.36 -11.72 8.01
C ALA A 91 10.68 -11.18 7.45
N LEU A 92 11.71 -11.05 8.30
CA LEU A 92 13.03 -10.56 7.91
C LEU A 92 13.70 -11.47 6.87
N THR A 93 13.54 -12.79 6.98
CA THR A 93 14.03 -13.75 5.97
C THR A 93 13.39 -13.49 4.61
N THR A 94 12.07 -13.29 4.57
CA THR A 94 11.34 -12.95 3.34
C THR A 94 11.77 -11.60 2.77
N LEU A 95 12.04 -10.59 3.60
CA LEU A 95 12.49 -9.28 3.15
C LEU A 95 13.91 -9.32 2.56
N HIS A 96 14.82 -10.09 3.14
CA HIS A 96 16.13 -10.34 2.53
C HIS A 96 16.03 -11.08 1.18
N ALA A 97 15.06 -12.00 1.03
CA ALA A 97 14.78 -12.63 -0.26
C ALA A 97 14.22 -11.61 -1.27
N THR A 98 13.31 -10.73 -0.85
CA THR A 98 12.82 -9.61 -1.69
C THR A 98 13.96 -8.69 -2.12
N ARG A 99 14.84 -8.27 -1.20
CA ARG A 99 16.05 -7.50 -1.51
C ARG A 99 16.89 -8.19 -2.58
N SER A 100 17.09 -9.49 -2.46
CA SER A 100 17.92 -10.26 -3.41
C SER A 100 17.25 -10.30 -4.80
N ARG A 101 15.94 -10.52 -4.88
CA ARG A 101 15.18 -10.44 -6.15
C ARG A 101 15.23 -9.05 -6.78
N LEU A 102 15.18 -7.99 -5.97
CA LEU A 102 15.33 -6.62 -6.46
C LEU A 102 16.73 -6.40 -7.02
N ALA A 103 17.77 -6.86 -6.33
CA ALA A 103 19.15 -6.75 -6.80
C ALA A 103 19.35 -7.47 -8.15
N ASP A 104 18.77 -8.66 -8.32
CA ASP A 104 18.80 -9.41 -9.58
C ASP A 104 18.06 -8.66 -10.72
N ALA A 105 17.03 -7.88 -10.38
CA ALA A 105 16.32 -6.99 -11.31
C ALA A 105 17.03 -5.64 -11.54
N GLY A 106 18.22 -5.43 -10.95
CA GLY A 106 18.98 -4.20 -11.05
C GLY A 106 18.36 -3.05 -10.26
N GLU A 107 17.80 -3.33 -9.09
CA GLU A 107 17.34 -2.36 -8.11
C GLU A 107 17.93 -2.66 -6.72
N ALA A 108 18.43 -1.64 -6.04
CA ALA A 108 18.93 -1.79 -4.67
C ALA A 108 18.74 -0.49 -3.89
N TYR A 109 18.86 -0.58 -2.56
CA TYR A 109 18.79 0.55 -1.65
C TYR A 109 20.11 0.67 -0.88
N THR A 110 20.54 1.90 -0.61
CA THR A 110 21.78 2.21 0.13
C THR A 110 21.55 2.78 1.52
N GLY A 111 20.30 3.11 1.85
CA GLY A 111 19.95 3.65 3.15
C GLY A 111 18.44 3.56 3.38
N SER A 112 18.06 3.57 4.65
CA SER A 112 16.68 3.58 5.11
C SER A 112 16.55 4.45 6.35
N ASP A 113 15.37 5.06 6.50
CA ASP A 113 14.97 5.82 7.67
C ASP A 113 13.51 5.47 7.99
N THR A 114 13.20 5.21 9.25
CA THR A 114 11.86 4.81 9.71
C THR A 114 11.55 5.54 11.00
N GLU A 115 10.40 6.22 11.02
CA GLU A 115 9.85 6.91 12.19
C GLU A 115 8.43 6.41 12.44
N VAL A 116 8.07 6.21 13.70
CA VAL A 116 6.75 5.73 14.11
C VAL A 116 6.07 6.71 15.06
N THR A 117 4.82 7.04 14.78
CA THR A 117 3.93 7.73 15.72
C THR A 117 2.90 6.76 16.28
N VAL A 118 2.57 6.91 17.57
CA VAL A 118 1.46 6.18 18.19
C VAL A 118 0.24 7.08 18.16
N ASP A 119 -0.78 6.67 17.42
CA ASP A 119 -1.97 7.49 17.17
C ASP A 119 -3.00 7.30 18.29
N SER A 120 -3.14 6.07 18.78
CA SER A 120 -3.97 5.76 19.94
C SER A 120 -3.57 4.46 20.62
N VAL A 121 -3.85 4.36 21.92
CA VAL A 121 -3.68 3.13 22.70
C VAL A 121 -4.96 2.84 23.47
N GLN A 122 -5.44 1.59 23.40
CA GLN A 122 -6.55 1.10 24.21
C GLN A 122 -6.08 -0.08 25.05
N VAL A 123 -6.31 -0.02 26.37
CA VAL A 123 -6.00 -1.13 27.29
C VAL A 123 -7.30 -1.75 27.78
N ARG A 124 -7.39 -3.08 27.71
CA ARG A 124 -8.52 -3.89 28.17
C ARG A 124 -8.01 -5.04 29.00
N GLY A 125 -8.03 -4.89 30.32
CA GLY A 125 -7.47 -5.86 31.24
C GLY A 125 -5.97 -6.04 30.99
N ARG A 126 -5.56 -7.26 30.64
CA ARG A 126 -4.15 -7.62 30.39
C ARG A 126 -3.73 -7.51 28.92
N THR A 127 -4.57 -6.92 28.07
CA THR A 127 -4.30 -6.72 26.64
C THR A 127 -4.31 -5.23 26.31
N ALA A 128 -3.43 -4.80 25.41
CA ALA A 128 -3.46 -3.47 24.84
C ALA A 128 -3.42 -3.54 23.31
N THR A 129 -4.08 -2.59 22.65
CA THR A 129 -3.98 -2.37 21.20
C THR A 129 -3.49 -0.95 20.94
N ALA A 130 -2.46 -0.80 20.11
CA ALA A 130 -1.98 0.50 19.66
C ALA A 130 -2.20 0.65 18.16
N GLN A 131 -2.83 1.75 17.74
CA GLN A 131 -2.81 2.18 16.34
C GLN A 131 -1.56 3.02 16.15
N VAL A 132 -0.77 2.70 15.14
CA VAL A 132 0.49 3.37 14.85
C VAL A 132 0.61 3.72 13.38
N THR A 133 1.28 4.83 13.11
CA THR A 133 1.63 5.28 11.76
C THR A 133 3.13 5.17 11.58
N GLU A 134 3.56 4.35 10.63
CA GLU A 134 4.92 4.22 10.16
C GLU A 134 5.18 5.22 9.02
N ASN A 135 6.28 5.96 9.10
CA ASN A 135 6.83 6.77 8.03
C ASN A 135 8.20 6.21 7.65
N SER A 136 8.33 5.65 6.46
CA SER A 136 9.57 5.00 6.02
C SER A 136 10.05 5.59 4.70
N THR A 137 11.37 5.82 4.61
CA THR A 137 12.05 6.28 3.40
C THR A 137 13.20 5.34 3.08
N LEU A 138 13.33 4.92 1.83
CA LEU A 138 14.50 4.21 1.33
C LEU A 138 15.22 5.04 0.28
N THR A 139 16.55 5.02 0.32
CA THR A 139 17.42 5.67 -0.65
C THR A 139 17.78 4.67 -1.74
N TYR A 140 17.41 4.96 -2.99
CA TYR A 140 17.80 4.12 -4.12
C TYR A 140 19.31 4.18 -4.34
N ALA A 141 19.92 3.05 -4.67
CA ALA A 141 21.34 2.95 -5.02
C ALA A 141 21.69 3.63 -6.34
N ARG A 142 20.69 3.95 -7.17
CA ARG A 142 20.83 4.54 -8.52
C ARG A 142 21.83 3.80 -9.39
N ILE A 143 21.60 2.49 -9.56
CA ILE A 143 22.51 1.58 -10.27
C ILE A 143 22.76 2.05 -11.71
N ARG A 144 21.75 2.62 -12.38
CA ARG A 144 21.84 3.13 -13.76
C ARG A 144 22.03 4.66 -13.80
N GLY A 145 21.95 5.32 -12.66
CA GLY A 145 22.33 6.71 -12.42
C GLY A 145 21.18 7.71 -12.49
N ASP A 146 20.08 7.35 -13.16
CA ASP A 146 18.92 8.23 -13.33
C ASP A 146 17.74 7.85 -12.44
N GLU A 147 17.80 6.76 -11.68
CA GLU A 147 16.74 6.41 -10.75
C GLU A 147 16.46 7.54 -9.72
N PRO A 148 15.23 7.67 -9.18
CA PRO A 148 14.91 8.65 -8.15
C PRO A 148 15.87 8.61 -6.96
N ALA A 149 15.95 9.69 -6.18
CA ALA A 149 16.77 9.70 -4.96
C ALA A 149 16.26 8.69 -3.93
N THR A 150 14.96 8.73 -3.72
CA THR A 150 14.29 8.00 -2.65
C THR A 150 12.95 7.48 -3.13
N THR A 151 12.47 6.44 -2.46
CA THR A 151 11.06 6.08 -2.35
C THR A 151 10.66 6.24 -0.90
N ALA A 152 9.41 6.57 -0.64
CA ALA A 152 8.91 6.66 0.73
C ALA A 152 7.48 6.16 0.81
N PHE A 153 7.05 5.75 2.00
CA PHE A 153 5.67 5.40 2.25
C PHE A 153 5.22 5.75 3.67
N VAL A 154 3.91 5.93 3.83
CA VAL A 154 3.23 5.97 5.12
C VAL A 154 2.36 4.73 5.22
N ALA A 155 2.47 3.99 6.32
CA ALA A 155 1.69 2.79 6.57
C ALA A 155 1.07 2.82 7.97
N HIS A 156 -0.13 2.27 8.10
CA HIS A 156 -0.92 2.26 9.32
C HIS A 156 -1.05 0.83 9.83
N HIS A 157 -0.80 0.63 11.12
CA HIS A 157 -0.79 -0.69 11.74
C HIS A 157 -1.54 -0.71 13.06
N GLU A 158 -2.13 -1.86 13.38
CA GLU A 158 -2.58 -2.22 14.71
C GLU A 158 -1.60 -3.20 15.34
N LEU A 159 -1.02 -2.80 16.48
CA LEU A 159 -0.16 -3.64 17.30
C LEU A 159 -0.93 -4.15 18.51
N THR A 160 -0.82 -5.44 18.82
CA THR A 160 -1.43 -6.06 19.99
C THR A 160 -0.37 -6.43 21.01
N PHE A 161 -0.60 -6.07 22.27
CA PHE A 161 0.29 -6.36 23.39
C PHE A 161 -0.45 -7.13 24.49
N ALA A 162 0.27 -8.01 25.19
CA ALA A 162 -0.23 -8.72 26.37
C ALA A 162 0.71 -8.49 27.56
N ALA A 163 0.14 -8.23 28.73
CA ALA A 163 0.90 -8.12 29.96
C ALA A 163 1.39 -9.50 30.41
N ALA A 164 2.67 -9.63 30.73
CA ALA A 164 3.28 -10.80 31.35
C ALA A 164 3.02 -10.80 32.87
N PRO A 165 3.13 -11.96 33.55
CA PRO A 165 2.88 -12.05 35.00
C PRO A 165 3.74 -11.11 35.85
N ASP A 166 4.93 -10.76 35.35
CA ASP A 166 5.88 -9.83 35.99
C ASP A 166 5.54 -8.34 35.77
N GLY A 167 4.42 -8.04 35.09
CA GLY A 167 3.98 -6.68 34.79
C GLY A 167 4.63 -6.05 33.56
N THR A 168 5.54 -6.74 32.87
CA THR A 168 6.09 -6.28 31.59
C THR A 168 5.09 -6.50 30.45
N TRP A 169 5.21 -5.73 29.37
CA TRP A 169 4.37 -5.92 28.20
C TRP A 169 5.07 -6.79 27.16
N GLN A 170 4.30 -7.56 26.40
CA GLN A 170 4.81 -8.34 25.29
C GLN A 170 4.06 -7.99 24.01
N LEU A 171 4.78 -7.67 22.93
CA LEU A 171 4.21 -7.55 21.59
C LEU A 171 3.83 -8.95 21.11
N THR A 172 2.53 -9.18 20.88
CA THR A 172 1.97 -10.48 20.51
C THR A 172 1.49 -10.54 19.06
N GLY A 173 1.22 -9.39 18.42
CA GLY A 173 0.79 -9.35 17.03
C GLY A 173 0.88 -7.96 16.40
N GLU A 174 0.90 -7.95 15.08
CA GLU A 174 0.91 -6.77 14.21
C GLU A 174 -0.01 -7.03 13.02
N ARG A 175 -0.77 -6.02 12.62
CA ARG A 175 -1.66 -6.06 11.45
C ARG A 175 -1.64 -4.72 10.72
N LEU A 176 -1.19 -4.71 9.47
CA LEU A 176 -1.42 -3.61 8.53
C LEU A 176 -2.92 -3.32 8.37
N THR A 177 -3.32 -2.06 8.47
CA THR A 177 -4.72 -1.61 8.36
C THR A 177 -5.02 -0.89 7.04
N ASP A 178 -3.99 -0.50 6.28
CA ASP A 178 -4.15 0.06 4.94
C ASP A 178 -4.79 -0.93 3.96
N GLN A 179 -5.56 -0.36 3.03
CA GLN A 179 -6.03 -1.04 1.83
C GLN A 179 -5.07 -0.75 0.68
N GLY A 180 -4.80 -1.71 -0.21
CA GLY A 180 -3.95 -1.50 -1.39
C GLY A 180 -2.62 -2.26 -1.38
N PRO A 181 -1.63 -1.83 -2.18
CA PRO A 181 -0.38 -2.54 -2.33
C PRO A 181 0.38 -2.55 -1.02
N ARG A 182 0.88 -3.73 -0.63
CA ARG A 182 1.68 -3.89 0.58
C ARG A 182 2.84 -2.89 0.59
N PRO A 183 3.11 -2.20 1.72
CA PRO A 183 4.33 -1.41 1.88
C PRO A 183 5.58 -2.21 1.50
N LEU A 184 6.63 -1.51 1.09
CA LEU A 184 7.81 -2.16 0.53
C LEU A 184 8.51 -3.10 1.55
N ASN A 185 8.50 -2.72 2.82
CA ASN A 185 9.09 -3.46 3.93
C ASN A 185 8.11 -4.48 4.55
N GLU A 186 6.94 -4.70 3.96
CA GLU A 186 6.02 -5.72 4.44
C GLU A 186 6.34 -7.10 3.85
N PRO A 187 6.39 -8.18 4.66
CA PRO A 187 6.71 -9.51 4.19
C PRO A 187 5.70 -9.99 3.14
N VAL A 188 6.23 -10.53 2.06
CA VAL A 188 5.42 -11.14 0.99
C VAL A 188 4.65 -12.33 1.57
N ARG A 189 3.34 -12.32 1.36
CA ARG A 189 2.44 -13.46 1.63
C ARG A 189 1.79 -13.87 0.32
N THR A 190 1.75 -15.17 0.06
CA THR A 190 0.99 -15.73 -1.06
C THR A 190 -0.50 -15.59 -0.76
N THR A 191 -1.23 -14.95 -1.65
CA THR A 191 -2.70 -14.93 -1.62
C THR A 191 -3.21 -16.06 -2.50
N ALA A 192 -4.17 -16.83 -1.99
CA ALA A 192 -4.84 -17.82 -2.83
C ALA A 192 -5.65 -17.07 -3.92
N PRO A 193 -5.68 -17.56 -5.16
CA PRO A 193 -6.55 -17.00 -6.19
C PRO A 193 -8.00 -17.02 -5.71
N ALA A 194 -8.69 -15.88 -5.83
CA ALA A 194 -10.11 -15.84 -5.55
C ALA A 194 -10.91 -16.35 -6.76
N ALA A 195 -12.17 -16.74 -6.51
CA ALA A 195 -13.09 -17.04 -7.59
C ALA A 195 -13.27 -15.79 -8.47
N PRO A 196 -13.38 -15.93 -9.80
CA PRO A 196 -13.57 -14.79 -10.69
C PRO A 196 -14.76 -13.94 -10.26
N ASP A 197 -14.57 -12.62 -10.18
CA ASP A 197 -15.67 -11.70 -9.92
C ASP A 197 -16.43 -11.43 -11.22
N ALA A 198 -17.70 -11.84 -11.24
CA ALA A 198 -18.52 -11.95 -12.44
C ALA A 198 -19.42 -10.72 -12.70
N ALA A 199 -19.47 -9.73 -11.81
CA ALA A 199 -20.37 -8.60 -11.96
C ALA A 199 -19.73 -7.45 -12.73
N ARG A 200 -19.94 -7.40 -14.04
CA ARG A 200 -19.56 -6.27 -14.90
C ARG A 200 -20.79 -5.73 -15.63
N PRO A 201 -20.99 -4.40 -15.69
CA PRO A 201 -22.01 -3.83 -16.56
C PRO A 201 -21.77 -4.23 -18.02
N SER A 202 -22.82 -4.57 -18.76
CA SER A 202 -22.69 -5.03 -20.15
C SER A 202 -22.37 -3.90 -21.14
N ASP A 203 -22.55 -2.65 -20.72
CA ASP A 203 -22.42 -1.43 -21.53
C ASP A 203 -21.03 -0.76 -21.41
N VAL A 204 -20.09 -1.38 -20.68
CA VAL A 204 -18.75 -0.83 -20.47
C VAL A 204 -17.65 -1.67 -21.10
N ILE A 205 -16.55 -1.01 -21.49
CA ILE A 205 -15.33 -1.66 -21.97
C ILE A 205 -14.37 -1.82 -20.81
N ASP A 206 -13.93 -3.04 -20.52
CA ASP A 206 -12.84 -3.29 -19.58
C ASP A 206 -11.49 -3.39 -20.28
N ALA A 207 -10.40 -3.05 -19.57
CA ALA A 207 -9.06 -3.16 -20.11
C ALA A 207 -8.52 -4.60 -20.03
N PRO A 208 -7.76 -5.07 -21.04
CA PRO A 208 -7.03 -6.32 -20.94
C PRO A 208 -5.88 -6.23 -19.93
N ARG A 209 -5.46 -7.38 -19.40
CA ARG A 209 -4.26 -7.48 -18.58
C ARG A 209 -3.01 -7.09 -19.38
N ALA A 210 -2.11 -6.36 -18.73
CA ALA A 210 -0.79 -6.03 -19.24
C ALA A 210 0.23 -7.08 -18.76
N ALA A 211 1.17 -7.44 -19.63
CA ALA A 211 2.33 -8.22 -19.23
C ALA A 211 3.24 -7.41 -18.29
N ILE A 212 4.02 -8.13 -17.48
CA ILE A 212 5.01 -7.57 -16.55
C ILE A 212 6.44 -8.00 -16.89
N THR A 213 6.67 -8.47 -18.11
CA THR A 213 7.99 -8.89 -18.57
C THR A 213 8.91 -7.70 -18.82
N TYR A 214 10.14 -7.76 -18.31
CA TYR A 214 11.17 -6.74 -18.49
C TYR A 214 12.38 -7.32 -19.24
N PRO A 215 13.01 -6.58 -20.18
CA PRO A 215 12.59 -5.28 -20.69
C PRO A 215 11.40 -5.37 -21.66
N ALA A 216 10.62 -4.30 -21.76
CA ALA A 216 9.55 -4.17 -22.73
C ALA A 216 9.92 -3.17 -23.84
N PRO A 217 9.44 -3.36 -25.09
CA PRO A 217 9.62 -2.38 -26.16
C PRO A 217 9.05 -1.02 -25.75
N ALA A 218 9.87 0.03 -25.89
CA ALA A 218 9.47 1.38 -25.52
C ALA A 218 8.26 1.84 -26.33
N ARG A 219 7.33 2.52 -25.65
CA ARG A 219 6.16 3.17 -26.28
C ARG A 219 6.10 4.63 -25.85
N ALA A 220 7.17 5.38 -26.11
CA ALA A 220 7.35 6.74 -25.57
C ALA A 220 6.15 7.66 -25.86
N LYS A 221 5.81 8.52 -24.89
CA LYS A 221 4.77 9.54 -25.04
C LYS A 221 5.43 10.87 -25.38
N ASN A 222 4.71 11.74 -26.10
CA ASN A 222 5.14 13.14 -26.17
C ASN A 222 4.86 13.82 -24.82
N LEU A 223 5.92 14.15 -24.08
CA LEU A 223 5.85 14.84 -22.79
C LEU A 223 6.09 16.36 -22.90
N GLY A 224 6.40 16.86 -24.10
CA GLY A 224 6.82 18.24 -24.34
C GLY A 224 5.70 19.21 -24.72
N ALA A 225 6.09 20.39 -25.21
CA ALA A 225 5.16 21.39 -25.73
C ALA A 225 4.36 20.82 -26.90
N GLY A 226 3.03 20.81 -26.78
CA GLY A 226 2.11 20.18 -27.76
C GLY A 226 1.54 18.82 -27.31
N ALA A 227 1.92 18.31 -26.14
CA ALA A 227 1.24 17.18 -25.53
C ALA A 227 -0.25 17.49 -25.25
N LYS A 228 -1.11 16.48 -25.38
CA LYS A 228 -2.57 16.59 -25.11
C LYS A 228 -2.85 17.01 -23.67
N TYR A 229 -2.05 16.52 -22.73
CA TYR A 229 -2.17 16.81 -21.30
C TYR A 229 -0.84 17.29 -20.72
N LYS A 230 -0.93 17.95 -19.56
CA LYS A 230 0.22 18.43 -18.80
C LYS A 230 0.72 17.31 -17.88
N TYR A 231 1.39 16.31 -18.46
CA TYR A 231 1.85 15.14 -17.70
C TYR A 231 2.80 15.48 -16.54
N ALA A 232 3.67 16.48 -16.73
CA ALA A 232 4.51 17.00 -15.65
C ALA A 232 3.70 17.60 -14.48
N ALA A 233 2.55 18.22 -14.77
CA ALA A 233 1.66 18.74 -13.74
C ALA A 233 0.91 17.63 -12.98
N MET A 234 0.59 16.51 -13.64
CA MET A 234 0.04 15.33 -12.97
C MET A 234 1.06 14.75 -11.97
N ALA A 235 2.31 14.57 -12.43
CA ALA A 235 3.38 14.07 -11.58
C ALA A 235 3.67 15.02 -10.42
N ALA A 236 3.83 16.32 -10.70
CA ALA A 236 4.08 17.33 -9.66
C ALA A 236 2.93 17.40 -8.64
N TYR A 237 1.68 17.22 -9.07
CA TYR A 237 0.55 17.15 -8.16
C TYR A 237 0.66 15.93 -7.24
N ALA A 238 0.83 14.74 -7.82
CA ALA A 238 0.90 13.51 -7.04
C ALA A 238 2.08 13.54 -6.07
N GLU A 239 3.25 13.97 -6.52
CA GLU A 239 4.45 14.09 -5.69
C GLU A 239 4.35 15.16 -4.61
N LYS A 240 3.48 16.16 -4.77
CA LYS A 240 3.23 17.17 -3.73
C LYS A 240 2.30 16.63 -2.64
N TYR A 241 1.27 15.89 -3.05
CA TYR A 241 0.16 15.53 -2.16
C TYR A 241 0.19 14.08 -1.66
N TRP A 242 1.19 13.27 -2.03
CA TRP A 242 1.26 11.85 -1.64
C TRP A 242 1.20 11.64 -0.12
N LYS A 243 1.87 12.49 0.67
CA LYS A 243 1.90 12.40 2.14
C LYS A 243 0.95 13.36 2.83
N TYR A 244 0.84 14.58 2.29
CA TYR A 244 0.02 15.64 2.87
C TYR A 244 -1.15 15.90 1.93
N TYR A 245 -2.34 15.49 2.35
CA TYR A 245 -3.50 15.42 1.48
C TYR A 245 -4.00 16.81 1.06
N ASN A 246 -4.53 16.91 -0.14
CA ASN A 246 -5.12 18.16 -0.62
C ASN A 246 -6.48 18.41 0.04
N SER A 247 -6.54 19.38 0.96
CA SER A 247 -7.76 19.74 1.69
C SER A 247 -8.91 20.28 0.83
N ALA A 248 -8.66 20.56 -0.46
CA ALA A 248 -9.73 20.92 -1.40
C ALA A 248 -10.61 19.72 -1.81
N TYR A 249 -10.19 18.49 -1.52
CA TYR A 249 -10.91 17.27 -1.84
C TYR A 249 -11.23 16.47 -0.58
N ARG A 250 -12.27 15.65 -0.67
CA ARG A 250 -12.64 14.73 0.41
C ARG A 250 -11.51 13.72 0.65
N GLN A 251 -11.25 13.47 1.93
CA GLN A 251 -10.40 12.37 2.40
C GLN A 251 -11.30 11.19 2.78
N TYR A 252 -10.87 9.97 2.45
CA TYR A 252 -11.68 8.77 2.68
C TYR A 252 -11.26 7.95 3.91
N GLY A 253 -10.18 8.31 4.61
CA GLY A 253 -9.87 7.82 5.96
C GLY A 253 -9.84 6.29 6.14
N GLY A 254 -9.59 5.52 5.06
CA GLY A 254 -9.60 4.05 5.08
C GLY A 254 -10.89 3.39 4.57
N ASP A 255 -11.95 4.14 4.27
CA ASP A 255 -13.26 3.62 3.78
C ASP A 255 -13.25 3.14 2.32
N GLY A 256 -12.08 3.07 1.69
CA GLY A 256 -11.92 2.80 0.26
C GLY A 256 -12.17 4.04 -0.63
N GLY A 257 -11.73 3.96 -1.88
CA GLY A 257 -11.90 5.00 -2.90
C GLY A 257 -10.81 6.08 -2.94
N ASP A 258 -9.93 6.13 -1.94
CA ASP A 258 -8.90 7.18 -1.87
C ASP A 258 -7.84 7.08 -2.97
N CYS A 259 -7.40 5.87 -3.33
CA CYS A 259 -6.43 5.64 -4.39
C CYS A 259 -6.87 6.27 -5.73
N THR A 260 -8.13 6.07 -6.13
CA THR A 260 -8.67 6.61 -7.38
C THR A 260 -9.05 8.09 -7.23
N ASN A 261 -9.49 8.53 -6.05
CA ASN A 261 -9.71 9.96 -5.77
C ASN A 261 -8.41 10.75 -5.97
N PHE A 262 -7.31 10.32 -5.36
CA PHE A 262 -5.98 10.91 -5.52
C PHE A 262 -5.51 10.90 -6.98
N LEU A 263 -5.64 9.76 -7.66
CA LEU A 263 -5.36 9.64 -9.10
C LEU A 263 -6.17 10.68 -9.90
N SER A 264 -7.47 10.77 -9.66
CA SER A 264 -8.38 11.67 -10.39
C SER A 264 -8.00 13.14 -10.18
N GLN A 265 -7.60 13.50 -8.96
CA GLN A 265 -7.08 14.84 -8.66
C GLN A 265 -5.82 15.17 -9.46
N ALA A 266 -4.87 14.23 -9.54
CA ALA A 266 -3.65 14.40 -10.33
C ALA A 266 -3.94 14.52 -11.84
N LEU A 267 -4.84 13.69 -12.37
CA LEU A 267 -5.28 13.77 -13.77
C LEU A 267 -5.96 15.12 -14.07
N TYR A 268 -6.80 15.60 -13.14
CA TYR A 268 -7.45 16.91 -13.24
C TYR A 268 -6.43 18.06 -13.25
N ALA A 269 -5.43 18.03 -12.36
CA ALA A 269 -4.32 18.98 -12.35
C ALA A 269 -3.52 18.96 -13.67
N GLY A 270 -3.45 17.78 -14.32
CA GLY A 270 -2.90 17.59 -15.66
C GLY A 270 -3.75 18.13 -16.82
N GLY A 271 -4.95 18.65 -16.54
CA GLY A 271 -5.83 19.26 -17.54
C GLY A 271 -6.96 18.36 -18.04
N TRP A 272 -7.20 17.19 -17.44
CA TRP A 272 -8.40 16.41 -17.73
C TRP A 272 -9.66 17.22 -17.45
N LYS A 273 -10.62 17.17 -18.38
CA LYS A 273 -11.91 17.88 -18.23
C LYS A 273 -12.92 16.99 -17.54
N GLN A 274 -13.62 17.55 -16.54
CA GLN A 274 -14.73 16.86 -15.89
C GLN A 274 -15.86 16.57 -16.88
N VAL A 275 -16.55 15.44 -16.69
CA VAL A 275 -17.77 15.07 -17.42
C VAL A 275 -18.88 14.97 -16.39
N THR A 276 -19.84 15.89 -16.43
CA THR A 276 -20.87 16.02 -15.38
C THR A 276 -22.24 15.49 -15.79
N ARG A 277 -22.38 15.04 -17.04
CA ARG A 277 -23.64 14.56 -17.62
C ARG A 277 -23.38 13.36 -18.52
N SER A 278 -24.13 12.29 -18.30
CA SER A 278 -24.15 11.05 -19.08
C SER A 278 -25.50 10.36 -18.84
N GLY A 279 -25.93 9.49 -19.76
CA GLY A 279 -27.08 8.60 -19.55
C GLY A 279 -26.74 7.34 -18.74
N SER A 280 -25.47 7.12 -18.40
CA SER A 280 -24.96 6.01 -17.61
C SER A 280 -24.16 6.53 -16.41
N ASP A 281 -24.31 5.87 -15.26
CA ASP A 281 -23.59 6.19 -14.02
C ASP A 281 -22.06 6.11 -14.20
N TYR A 282 -21.61 5.27 -15.13
CA TYR A 282 -20.18 5.08 -15.48
C TYR A 282 -19.68 6.03 -16.57
N GLY A 283 -20.52 6.94 -17.07
CA GLY A 283 -20.14 7.90 -18.11
C GLY A 283 -19.82 9.31 -17.59
N THR A 284 -19.91 9.55 -16.28
CA THR A 284 -19.54 10.84 -15.66
C THR A 284 -18.24 10.69 -14.88
N TRP A 285 -17.40 11.73 -14.87
CA TRP A 285 -16.16 11.82 -14.11
C TRP A 285 -16.01 13.24 -13.56
N TYR A 286 -16.28 13.42 -12.27
CA TYR A 286 -16.25 14.73 -11.61
C TYR A 286 -16.01 14.61 -10.09
N SER A 287 -15.53 15.71 -9.51
CA SER A 287 -15.64 16.04 -8.09
C SER A 287 -16.17 17.48 -7.96
N LYS A 288 -17.19 17.67 -7.12
CA LYS A 288 -17.87 18.95 -6.85
C LYS A 288 -18.36 18.97 -5.40
N ALA A 289 -18.77 20.14 -4.91
CA ALA A 289 -19.23 20.29 -3.52
C ALA A 289 -20.40 19.35 -3.14
N SER A 290 -21.21 18.93 -4.11
CA SER A 290 -22.32 17.98 -3.89
C SER A 290 -21.89 16.50 -3.94
N GLY A 291 -20.61 16.22 -4.11
CA GLY A 291 -20.03 14.88 -4.13
C GLY A 291 -19.28 14.55 -5.42
N GLU A 292 -18.74 13.33 -5.44
CA GLU A 292 -17.96 12.75 -6.53
C GLU A 292 -18.79 11.74 -7.34
N SER A 293 -18.46 11.58 -8.62
CA SER A 293 -19.00 10.48 -9.43
C SER A 293 -18.34 9.15 -9.07
N LEU A 294 -19.02 8.01 -9.30
CA LEU A 294 -18.42 6.68 -9.07
C LEU A 294 -17.08 6.50 -9.78
N THR A 295 -16.94 6.97 -11.02
CA THR A 295 -15.70 6.85 -11.81
C THR A 295 -14.55 7.75 -11.31
N TRP A 296 -14.83 8.71 -10.42
CA TRP A 296 -13.82 9.56 -9.81
C TRP A 296 -13.12 8.85 -8.64
N ILE A 297 -13.81 7.92 -7.98
CA ILE A 297 -13.37 7.26 -6.74
C ILE A 297 -13.26 5.74 -6.84
N GLY A 298 -13.95 5.11 -7.79
CA GLY A 298 -13.98 3.66 -7.98
C GLY A 298 -12.93 3.18 -8.97
N VAL A 299 -12.18 2.15 -8.61
CA VAL A 299 -11.05 1.62 -9.40
C VAL A 299 -11.56 1.01 -10.71
N ASN A 300 -12.54 0.10 -10.63
CA ASN A 300 -13.15 -0.50 -11.81
C ASN A 300 -13.92 0.54 -12.63
N GLU A 301 -14.68 1.42 -11.97
CA GLU A 301 -15.49 2.44 -12.62
C GLU A 301 -14.63 3.46 -13.40
N TRP A 302 -13.44 3.79 -12.88
CA TRP A 302 -12.48 4.61 -13.61
C TRP A 302 -11.96 3.90 -14.87
N SER A 303 -11.64 2.59 -14.79
CA SER A 303 -11.25 1.79 -15.97
C SER A 303 -12.35 1.81 -17.02
N TRP A 304 -13.56 1.44 -16.63
CA TRP A 304 -14.73 1.37 -17.49
C TRP A 304 -15.03 2.70 -18.17
N PHE A 305 -15.03 3.79 -17.40
CA PHE A 305 -15.23 5.13 -17.93
C PHE A 305 -14.16 5.49 -18.97
N THR A 306 -12.89 5.35 -18.61
CA THR A 306 -11.80 5.84 -19.47
C THR A 306 -11.65 5.04 -20.75
N GLN A 307 -11.87 3.72 -20.68
CA GLN A 307 -11.87 2.83 -21.84
C GLN A 307 -13.08 3.10 -22.76
N THR A 308 -14.29 3.21 -22.18
CA THR A 308 -15.52 3.46 -22.95
C THR A 308 -15.53 4.85 -23.58
N ALA A 309 -15.09 5.87 -22.83
CA ALA A 309 -14.98 7.26 -23.32
C ALA A 309 -13.72 7.50 -24.17
N ARG A 310 -12.90 6.46 -24.43
CA ARG A 310 -11.64 6.54 -25.20
C ARG A 310 -10.69 7.63 -24.68
N ARG A 311 -10.67 7.84 -23.37
CA ARG A 311 -9.72 8.75 -22.71
C ARG A 311 -8.36 8.11 -22.53
N THR A 312 -8.31 6.78 -22.42
CA THR A 312 -7.10 6.00 -22.28
C THR A 312 -6.98 4.96 -23.40
N THR A 313 -5.79 4.38 -23.54
CA THR A 313 -5.54 3.21 -24.38
C THR A 313 -4.80 2.17 -23.56
N PRO A 314 -5.21 0.90 -23.55
CA PRO A 314 -4.49 -0.12 -22.80
C PRO A 314 -3.09 -0.35 -23.37
N LEU A 315 -2.14 -0.62 -22.47
CA LEU A 315 -0.77 -0.99 -22.78
C LEU A 315 -0.62 -2.51 -22.69
N ALA A 316 0.09 -3.10 -23.64
CA ALA A 316 0.31 -4.54 -23.66
C ALA A 316 1.26 -5.00 -22.55
N ASN A 317 2.09 -4.09 -22.02
CA ASN A 317 3.02 -4.36 -20.93
C ASN A 317 3.16 -3.14 -20.01
N ALA A 318 3.18 -3.36 -18.70
CA ALA A 318 3.26 -2.30 -17.69
C ALA A 318 4.58 -1.50 -17.76
N TYR A 319 5.68 -2.10 -18.20
CA TYR A 319 6.95 -1.38 -18.43
C TYR A 319 6.91 -0.42 -19.64
N GLN A 320 5.78 -0.33 -20.36
CA GLN A 320 5.55 0.67 -21.41
C GLN A 320 4.97 1.99 -20.88
N MET A 321 4.59 2.06 -19.60
CA MET A 321 3.97 3.24 -18.99
C MET A 321 4.93 4.42 -18.94
N ASP A 322 4.46 5.60 -19.35
CA ASP A 322 5.19 6.85 -19.25
C ASP A 322 4.58 7.79 -18.19
N ILE A 323 5.25 8.90 -17.89
CA ILE A 323 4.78 9.87 -16.88
C ILE A 323 3.33 10.27 -17.17
N GLY A 324 2.46 10.15 -16.17
CA GLY A 324 1.02 10.40 -16.26
C GLY A 324 0.17 9.20 -16.71
N ASP A 325 0.78 8.07 -17.07
CA ASP A 325 0.05 6.82 -17.32
C ASP A 325 -0.37 6.17 -15.99
N VAL A 326 -1.42 5.36 -16.05
CA VAL A 326 -2.06 4.77 -14.86
C VAL A 326 -1.78 3.27 -14.81
N LEU A 327 -1.51 2.78 -13.61
CA LEU A 327 -1.44 1.36 -13.30
C LEU A 327 -2.59 1.00 -12.36
N GLN A 328 -3.28 -0.10 -12.63
CA GLN A 328 -4.21 -0.71 -11.69
C GLN A 328 -3.84 -2.15 -11.38
N LEU A 329 -4.04 -2.55 -10.13
CA LEU A 329 -3.76 -3.88 -9.61
C LEU A 329 -5.05 -4.61 -9.28
N ASP A 330 -5.02 -5.91 -9.55
CA ASP A 330 -6.02 -6.93 -9.23
C ASP A 330 -5.27 -7.98 -8.39
N PHE A 331 -5.33 -7.88 -7.06
CA PHE A 331 -4.40 -8.56 -6.14
C PHE A 331 -4.56 -10.08 -6.14
N ASP A 332 -5.77 -10.57 -6.36
CA ASP A 332 -6.12 -11.99 -6.36
C ASP A 332 -6.37 -12.55 -7.77
N ALA A 333 -6.14 -11.72 -8.79
CA ALA A 333 -6.32 -12.04 -10.20
C ALA A 333 -7.74 -12.53 -10.54
N ASN A 334 -8.77 -12.06 -9.83
CA ASN A 334 -10.16 -12.44 -10.05
C ASN A 334 -10.85 -11.64 -11.17
N GLY A 335 -10.21 -10.58 -11.66
CA GLY A 335 -10.72 -9.71 -12.73
C GLY A 335 -11.39 -8.42 -12.26
N SER A 336 -11.55 -8.23 -10.95
CA SER A 336 -11.84 -6.94 -10.30
C SER A 336 -10.52 -6.24 -9.99
N LYS A 337 -10.46 -4.92 -10.15
CA LYS A 337 -9.27 -4.14 -9.82
C LYS A 337 -9.49 -3.47 -8.48
N GLU A 338 -8.53 -3.59 -7.55
CA GLU A 338 -8.65 -3.05 -6.19
C GLU A 338 -7.85 -1.76 -5.97
N HIS A 339 -6.90 -1.43 -6.84
CA HIS A 339 -6.06 -0.26 -6.61
C HIS A 339 -5.64 0.50 -7.86
N SER A 340 -5.51 1.82 -7.73
CA SER A 340 -5.12 2.76 -8.79
C SER A 340 -3.87 3.54 -8.42
N MET A 341 -2.91 3.66 -9.35
CA MET A 341 -1.64 4.36 -9.14
C MET A 341 -1.26 5.21 -10.36
N LEU A 342 -0.55 6.31 -10.14
CA LEU A 342 -0.07 7.19 -11.20
C LEU A 342 1.44 7.03 -11.41
N THR A 343 1.87 6.90 -12.66
CA THR A 343 3.29 6.98 -13.01
C THR A 343 3.77 8.43 -12.91
N THR A 344 4.67 8.72 -11.99
CA THR A 344 5.21 10.08 -11.76
C THR A 344 6.62 10.25 -12.27
N TYR A 345 7.35 9.16 -12.44
CA TYR A 345 8.71 9.15 -12.97
C TYR A 345 8.93 7.90 -13.84
N ARG A 346 9.81 8.01 -14.84
CA ARG A 346 10.24 6.88 -15.68
C ARG A 346 11.75 7.01 -15.91
N SER A 347 12.50 5.97 -15.57
CA SER A 347 13.93 5.93 -15.89
C SER A 347 14.16 5.65 -17.38
N ALA A 348 15.32 6.05 -17.90
CA ALA A 348 15.83 5.77 -19.22
C ALA A 348 15.94 4.27 -19.52
N SER A 349 16.13 3.44 -18.48
CA SER A 349 16.06 1.98 -18.57
C SER A 349 14.64 1.42 -18.75
N GLY A 350 13.63 2.30 -18.75
CA GLY A 350 12.24 1.96 -19.01
C GLY A 350 11.44 1.52 -17.79
N VAL A 351 11.96 1.70 -16.57
CA VAL A 351 11.25 1.37 -15.32
C VAL A 351 10.32 2.54 -14.93
N PRO A 352 8.99 2.33 -14.86
CA PRO A 352 8.07 3.30 -14.30
C PRO A 352 8.15 3.32 -12.76
N TYR A 353 7.92 4.50 -12.18
CA TYR A 353 7.83 4.73 -10.75
C TYR A 353 6.50 5.40 -10.44
N LEU A 354 5.82 4.85 -9.44
CA LEU A 354 4.43 5.09 -9.13
C LEU A 354 4.31 5.89 -7.83
N THR A 355 3.38 6.83 -7.81
CA THR A 355 2.96 7.56 -6.60
C THR A 355 1.46 7.37 -6.42
N TYR A 356 1.03 7.07 -5.19
CA TYR A 356 -0.35 6.67 -4.90
C TYR A 356 -0.70 6.85 -3.40
N HIS A 357 -1.98 6.71 -3.08
CA HIS A 357 -2.54 6.75 -1.73
C HIS A 357 -3.02 5.36 -1.28
N SER A 358 -3.35 5.20 0.01
CA SER A 358 -3.72 3.92 0.68
C SER A 358 -2.49 3.00 0.80
N ALA A 359 -1.78 3.12 1.93
CA ALA A 359 -0.32 2.98 2.06
C ALA A 359 0.44 4.04 1.26
N ASP A 360 0.13 5.32 1.52
CA ASP A 360 0.61 6.51 0.80
C ASP A 360 2.07 6.41 0.39
N THR A 361 2.34 6.38 -0.92
CA THR A 361 3.65 6.00 -1.44
C THR A 361 4.16 7.00 -2.47
N TYR A 362 5.44 7.35 -2.34
CA TYR A 362 6.21 8.22 -3.23
C TYR A 362 7.18 7.43 -4.09
N ARG A 363 7.04 7.50 -5.42
CA ARG A 363 8.00 6.99 -6.42
C ARG A 363 8.51 5.58 -6.14
N ARG A 364 7.59 4.65 -5.91
CA ARG A 364 7.92 3.23 -5.84
C ARG A 364 8.05 2.64 -7.23
N SER A 365 9.13 1.91 -7.50
CA SER A 365 9.33 1.27 -8.80
C SER A 365 8.27 0.22 -9.11
N LEU A 366 7.92 0.03 -10.38
CA LEU A 366 7.10 -1.09 -10.82
C LEU A 366 7.76 -2.44 -10.46
N THR A 367 9.08 -2.54 -10.54
CA THR A 367 9.85 -3.73 -10.19
C THR A 367 9.61 -4.17 -8.74
N SER A 368 9.61 -3.23 -7.80
CA SER A 368 9.34 -3.53 -6.39
C SER A 368 7.87 -3.78 -6.07
N LEU A 369 6.94 -3.18 -6.83
CA LEU A 369 5.53 -3.53 -6.76
C LEU A 369 5.28 -4.99 -7.20
N ILE A 370 5.93 -5.44 -8.28
CA ILE A 370 5.87 -6.82 -8.77
C ILE A 370 6.49 -7.78 -7.75
N ALA A 371 7.66 -7.47 -7.21
CA ALA A 371 8.32 -8.31 -6.21
C ALA A 371 7.48 -8.52 -4.94
N ALA A 372 6.67 -7.52 -4.56
CA ALA A 372 5.78 -7.59 -3.40
C ALA A 372 4.42 -8.25 -3.68
N ASN A 373 3.98 -8.29 -4.95
CA ASN A 373 2.67 -8.80 -5.36
C ASN A 373 2.80 -9.73 -6.59
N PRO A 374 3.55 -10.83 -6.49
CA PRO A 374 3.89 -11.67 -7.64
C PRO A 374 2.67 -12.36 -8.28
N ASP A 375 1.59 -12.56 -7.51
CA ASP A 375 0.38 -13.26 -7.96
C ASP A 375 -0.69 -12.31 -8.51
N ALA A 376 -0.46 -10.99 -8.45
CA ALA A 376 -1.43 -10.00 -8.90
C ALA A 376 -1.51 -9.91 -10.43
N ALA A 377 -2.67 -9.52 -10.93
CA ALA A 377 -2.84 -9.08 -12.30
C ALA A 377 -2.66 -7.55 -12.42
N TYR A 378 -2.07 -7.13 -13.54
CA TYR A 378 -1.71 -5.74 -13.79
C TYR A 378 -2.45 -5.20 -15.01
N TYR A 379 -2.92 -3.96 -14.93
CA TYR A 379 -3.61 -3.26 -16.02
C TYR A 379 -2.96 -1.89 -16.18
N ALA A 380 -2.46 -1.59 -17.38
CA ALA A 380 -1.70 -0.38 -17.64
C ALA A 380 -2.38 0.46 -18.73
N TYR A 381 -2.53 1.76 -18.48
CA TYR A 381 -3.34 2.66 -19.29
C TYR A 381 -2.51 3.87 -19.74
N ARG A 382 -2.39 4.05 -21.05
CA ARG A 382 -1.86 5.25 -21.69
C ARG A 382 -2.90 6.37 -21.59
N SER A 383 -2.55 7.49 -20.95
CA SER A 383 -3.42 8.66 -20.76
C SER A 383 -3.34 9.72 -21.85
#